data_AF-A0A5C5RYL5-F1
#
_entry.id   AF-A0A5C5RYL5-F1
#
_cell.length_a   1.000
_cell.length_b   1.000
_cell.length_c   1.000
_cell.angle_alpha   90.00
_cell.angle_beta   90.00
_cell.angle_gamma   90.00
#
_symmetry.space_group_name_H-M   'P 1'
#
loop_
_entity.id
_entity.type
_entity.pdbx_description
1 polymer ?
#
loop_
_entity_poly.entity_id
_entity_poly.type
_entity_poly.pdbx_seq_one_letter_code
_entity_poly.pdbx_strand_id
1 'polypeptide(L)'
;MTEWIEVLKSLVDGPGLPVHGIVRTRNAEALGRTETVGFIGAPPMWVGIGGDDVRVWRDGRRVRVELPDGSPYFISDGVTSWQFDDAETPPTFVGADRVYYHGPGAELLISRNAQDWLRGDDFTQPTRPVAEIEFLGRDCWSVELAPPPHKPAPLQMIVDRQSGAVLQQGSEEFDVSVEFTSLDVGGQVDDSLFTWDGAAVSLDERRAVDARAERAAYEEAQADRLAWLESDLGARSLNIRVPVELAITDVYELDEGDGSYFVRIRSGSGAHIEGCLWRRPHQPGRWRIDSTDHTVHHWSAAGFDWAVWLYGLDVNGDVLVQLQEQLHPSESATGSYSSR
;
A
#
# COMPACT_ATOMS: atom_id res chain seq x y z
N MET A 1 28.51 1.25 -34.82
CA MET A 1 27.11 1.45 -34.44
C MET A 1 27.00 0.87 -33.05
N THR A 2 26.63 1.67 -32.05
CA THR A 2 26.47 1.18 -30.67
C THR A 2 25.29 0.22 -30.62
N GLU A 3 25.48 -0.95 -30.02
CA GLU A 3 24.41 -1.94 -29.81
C GLU A 3 23.65 -1.65 -28.50
N TRP A 4 22.34 -1.91 -28.47
CA TRP A 4 21.52 -1.68 -27.27
C TRP A 4 22.07 -2.37 -26.01
N ILE A 5 22.66 -3.55 -26.15
CA ILE A 5 23.24 -4.30 -25.04
C ILE A 5 24.39 -3.57 -24.33
N GLU A 6 25.09 -2.68 -25.04
CA GLU A 6 26.18 -1.87 -24.47
C GLU A 6 25.62 -0.74 -23.59
N VAL A 7 24.55 -0.09 -24.07
CA VAL A 7 23.83 0.93 -23.30
C VAL A 7 23.18 0.30 -22.07
N LEU A 8 22.53 -0.85 -22.23
CA LEU A 8 21.85 -1.56 -21.15
C LEU A 8 22.82 -1.93 -20.01
N LYS A 9 24.02 -2.42 -20.34
CA LYS A 9 25.06 -2.69 -19.32
C LYS A 9 25.40 -1.43 -18.53
N SER A 10 25.59 -0.30 -19.23
CA SER A 10 25.91 0.98 -18.59
C SER A 10 24.78 1.47 -17.68
N LEU A 11 23.52 1.31 -18.09
CA LEU A 11 22.35 1.67 -17.29
C LEU A 11 22.21 0.82 -16.01
N VAL A 12 22.49 -0.48 -16.13
CA VAL A 12 22.44 -1.45 -15.01
C VAL A 12 23.58 -1.20 -14.02
N ASP A 13 24.80 -1.02 -14.50
CA ASP A 13 25.97 -0.76 -13.65
C ASP A 13 25.88 0.63 -13.00
N GLY A 14 25.25 1.57 -13.71
CA GLY A 14 25.11 2.95 -13.30
C GLY A 14 26.40 3.76 -13.44
N PRO A 15 26.45 4.98 -12.85
CA PRO A 15 27.60 5.84 -12.95
C PRO A 15 28.83 5.20 -12.31
N GLY A 16 29.82 4.86 -13.15
CA GLY A 16 31.15 4.42 -12.72
C GLY A 16 32.09 5.56 -12.32
N LEU A 17 31.64 6.81 -12.51
CA LEU A 17 32.31 8.03 -12.09
C LEU A 17 31.32 8.91 -11.33
N PRO A 18 31.77 9.69 -10.33
CA PRO A 18 30.91 10.65 -9.67
C PRO A 18 30.35 11.67 -10.66
N VAL A 19 29.08 12.01 -10.48
CA VAL A 19 28.33 12.95 -11.30
C VAL A 19 27.68 13.98 -10.39
N HIS A 20 27.84 15.28 -10.70
CA HIS A 20 27.10 16.32 -10.02
C HIS A 20 26.63 17.43 -10.96
N GLY A 21 25.53 18.09 -10.61
CA GLY A 21 24.99 19.15 -11.43
C GLY A 21 23.60 19.63 -10.99
N ILE A 22 23.02 20.50 -11.80
CA ILE A 22 21.66 21.01 -11.58
C ILE A 22 20.71 20.27 -12.51
N VAL A 23 19.68 19.65 -11.94
CA VAL A 23 18.60 18.99 -12.67
C VAL A 23 17.37 19.90 -12.68
N ARG A 24 16.71 20.01 -13.83
CA ARG A 24 15.50 20.80 -14.03
C ARG A 24 14.41 19.95 -14.68
N THR A 25 13.17 20.17 -14.27
CA THR A 25 11.99 19.67 -14.98
C THR A 25 11.52 20.71 -15.99
N ARG A 26 11.63 20.39 -17.28
CA ARG A 26 11.04 21.19 -18.36
C ARG A 26 9.54 20.91 -18.46
N ASN A 27 8.76 21.98 -18.55
CA ASN A 27 7.31 21.95 -18.71
C ASN A 27 6.58 21.19 -17.57
N ALA A 28 7.02 21.43 -16.33
CA ALA A 28 6.50 20.74 -15.14
C ALA A 28 4.98 20.84 -14.95
N GLU A 29 4.34 21.89 -15.49
CA GLU A 29 2.88 22.08 -15.44
C GLU A 29 2.10 21.00 -16.21
N ALA A 30 2.73 20.38 -17.22
CA ALA A 30 2.14 19.28 -17.99
C ALA A 30 2.19 17.93 -17.25
N LEU A 31 2.99 17.83 -16.18
CA LEU A 31 3.01 16.65 -15.31
C LEU A 31 1.79 16.69 -14.38
N GLY A 32 0.72 16.01 -14.78
CA GLY A 32 -0.42 15.76 -13.92
C GLY A 32 0.01 15.08 -12.61
N ARG A 33 -0.42 15.62 -11.46
CA ARG A 33 -0.15 15.03 -10.14
C ARG A 33 -1.09 13.86 -9.86
N THR A 34 -0.83 12.69 -10.43
CA THR A 34 -1.57 11.47 -10.03
C THR A 34 -0.73 10.21 -10.21
N GLU A 35 0.04 9.85 -9.19
CA GLU A 35 0.41 8.46 -8.95
C GLU A 35 -0.22 8.05 -7.61
N THR A 36 -1.14 7.09 -7.65
CA THR A 36 -1.64 6.41 -6.45
C THR A 36 -1.00 5.03 -6.44
N VAL A 37 -0.03 4.82 -5.57
CA VAL A 37 0.64 3.52 -5.43
C VAL A 37 0.23 2.91 -4.10
N GLY A 38 -0.28 1.67 -4.14
CA GLY A 38 -0.51 0.85 -2.96
C GLY A 38 0.73 -0.01 -2.66
N PHE A 39 1.05 -0.17 -1.38
CA PHE A 39 2.13 -1.04 -0.92
C PHE A 39 1.60 -2.05 0.10
N ILE A 40 2.19 -3.24 0.15
CA ILE A 40 1.95 -4.23 1.19
C ILE A 40 3.14 -4.18 2.15
N GLY A 41 2.89 -3.94 3.44
CA GLY A 41 3.92 -3.81 4.46
C GLY A 41 4.18 -2.36 4.87
N ALA A 42 5.41 -2.06 5.31
CA ALA A 42 5.77 -0.71 5.72
C ALA A 42 5.91 0.18 4.47
N PRO A 43 5.29 1.38 4.45
CA PRO A 43 5.38 2.25 3.29
C PRO A 43 6.83 2.64 3.01
N PRO A 44 7.22 2.83 1.73
CA PRO A 44 8.56 3.29 1.41
C PRO A 44 8.75 4.77 1.79
N MET A 45 9.99 5.21 1.75
CA MET A 45 10.37 6.62 1.66
C MET A 45 10.27 7.04 0.19
N TRP A 46 9.57 8.14 -0.10
CA TRP A 46 9.30 8.59 -1.46
C TRP A 46 10.25 9.70 -1.86
N VAL A 47 10.98 9.53 -2.96
CA VAL A 47 11.92 10.52 -3.48
C VAL A 47 11.62 10.79 -4.94
N GLY A 48 11.59 12.06 -5.33
CA GLY A 48 11.36 12.49 -6.70
C GLY A 48 11.92 13.89 -6.93
N ILE A 49 12.16 14.24 -8.20
CA ILE A 49 12.58 15.59 -8.61
C ILE A 49 11.30 16.38 -8.87
N GLY A 50 10.77 16.99 -7.82
CA GLY A 50 9.46 17.63 -7.85
C GLY A 50 9.50 19.03 -8.46
N GLY A 51 9.48 19.15 -9.79
CA GLY A 51 9.16 20.38 -10.54
C GLY A 51 10.15 21.55 -10.44
N ASP A 52 10.73 21.79 -9.27
CA ASP A 52 11.77 22.77 -9.00
C ASP A 52 13.15 22.25 -9.43
N ASP A 53 14.07 23.19 -9.66
CA ASP A 53 15.47 22.87 -9.89
C ASP A 53 16.08 22.24 -8.63
N VAL A 54 16.83 21.16 -8.79
CA VAL A 54 17.55 20.52 -7.68
C VAL A 54 19.03 20.35 -8.02
N ARG A 55 19.89 20.40 -7.01
CA ARG A 55 21.29 19.98 -7.17
C ARG A 55 21.40 18.51 -6.83
N VAL A 56 22.01 17.75 -7.71
CA VAL A 56 22.20 16.30 -7.55
C VAL A 56 23.68 15.99 -7.51
N TRP A 57 24.08 15.17 -6.54
CA TRP A 57 25.34 14.44 -6.54
C TRP A 57 25.03 12.96 -6.57
N ARG A 58 25.76 12.22 -7.38
CA ARG A 58 25.61 10.78 -7.51
C ARG A 58 26.97 10.12 -7.64
N ASP A 59 27.19 9.07 -6.86
CA ASP A 59 28.40 8.25 -6.94
C ASP A 59 28.05 6.79 -6.66
N GLY A 60 27.93 6.00 -7.73
CA GLY A 60 27.37 4.67 -7.71
C GLY A 60 25.95 4.65 -7.15
N ARG A 61 25.78 4.06 -5.95
CA ARG A 61 24.51 3.97 -5.22
C ARG A 61 24.27 5.14 -4.25
N ARG A 62 25.27 5.99 -4.06
CA ARG A 62 25.18 7.16 -3.17
C ARG A 62 24.56 8.31 -3.93
N VAL A 63 23.66 9.03 -3.27
CA VAL A 63 22.97 10.16 -3.88
C VAL A 63 22.72 11.24 -2.84
N ARG A 64 22.85 12.50 -3.26
CA ARG A 64 22.45 13.67 -2.49
C ARG A 64 21.63 14.56 -3.41
N VAL A 65 20.50 15.03 -2.90
CA VAL A 65 19.62 15.99 -3.56
C VAL A 65 19.48 17.19 -2.64
N GLU A 66 19.75 18.37 -3.17
CA GLU A 66 19.54 19.65 -2.48
C GLU A 66 18.54 20.52 -3.24
N LEU A 67 17.80 21.32 -2.49
CA LEU A 67 16.98 22.40 -3.03
C LEU A 67 17.87 23.56 -3.54
N PRO A 68 17.31 24.53 -4.30
CA PRO A 68 18.08 25.65 -4.84
C PRO A 68 18.83 26.49 -3.78
N ASP A 69 18.28 26.57 -2.58
CA ASP A 69 18.87 27.28 -1.44
C ASP A 69 20.05 26.52 -0.78
N GLY A 70 20.34 25.29 -1.23
CA GLY A 70 21.40 24.42 -0.71
C GLY A 70 21.00 23.57 0.49
N SER A 71 19.74 23.65 0.93
CA SER A 71 19.24 22.74 1.97
C SER A 71 19.15 21.32 1.43
N PRO A 72 19.55 20.29 2.22
CA PRO A 72 19.38 18.91 1.80
C PRO A 72 17.89 18.59 1.74
N TYR A 73 17.48 17.94 0.65
CA TYR A 73 16.16 17.34 0.50
C TYR A 73 16.22 15.83 0.73
N PHE A 74 17.27 15.20 0.21
CA PHE A 74 17.48 13.76 0.32
C PHE A 74 18.97 13.43 0.35
N ILE A 75 19.35 12.47 1.18
CA ILE A 75 20.72 11.94 1.25
C ILE A 75 20.65 10.42 1.32
N SER A 76 21.55 9.73 0.63
CA SER A 76 21.73 8.29 0.73
C SER A 76 23.20 7.93 0.62
N ASP A 77 23.70 7.14 1.57
CA ASP A 77 25.05 6.55 1.54
C ASP A 77 25.06 5.20 0.80
N GLY A 78 23.91 4.78 0.24
CA GLY A 78 23.70 3.50 -0.42
C GLY A 78 23.26 2.36 0.52
N VAL A 79 23.23 2.59 1.83
CA VAL A 79 22.77 1.66 2.88
C VAL A 79 21.64 2.26 3.71
N THR A 80 21.80 3.50 4.16
CA THR A 80 20.83 4.31 4.89
C THR A 80 20.45 5.51 4.04
N SER A 81 19.20 5.95 4.16
CA SER A 81 18.70 7.11 3.43
C SER A 81 17.93 8.02 4.36
N TRP A 82 18.09 9.32 4.16
CA TRP A 82 17.54 10.39 4.98
C TRP A 82 16.71 11.34 4.11
N GLN A 83 15.50 11.65 4.56
CA GLN A 83 14.60 12.62 3.92
C GLN A 83 14.37 13.80 4.85
N PHE A 84 14.41 14.99 4.27
CA PHE A 84 14.29 16.26 4.96
C PHE A 84 13.00 16.94 4.50
N ASP A 85 12.04 17.09 5.41
CA ASP A 85 10.75 17.73 5.12
C ASP A 85 10.82 19.26 5.32
N ASP A 86 11.51 19.70 6.38
CA ASP A 86 11.78 21.10 6.67
C ASP A 86 13.08 21.25 7.50
N ALA A 87 13.55 22.48 7.69
CA ALA A 87 14.80 22.77 8.38
C ALA A 87 14.73 22.68 9.92
N GLU A 88 13.53 22.67 10.50
CA GLU A 88 13.32 22.67 11.96
C GLU A 88 13.12 21.25 12.52
N THR A 89 12.77 20.31 11.64
CA THR A 89 12.45 18.94 12.00
C THR A 89 13.62 18.01 11.69
N PRO A 90 14.01 17.12 12.62
CA PRO A 90 15.04 16.12 12.32
C PRO A 90 14.62 15.26 11.10
N PRO A 91 15.53 14.97 10.17
CA PRO A 91 15.22 14.13 9.01
C PRO A 91 14.74 12.75 9.45
N THR A 92 13.89 12.16 8.60
CA THR A 92 13.50 10.76 8.77
C THR A 92 14.51 9.86 8.08
N PHE A 93 14.76 8.67 8.62
CA PHE A 93 15.66 7.68 8.00
C PHE A 93 15.03 6.30 7.80
N VAL A 94 15.48 5.61 6.76
CA VAL A 94 15.20 4.20 6.44
C VAL A 94 16.42 3.51 5.81
N GLY A 95 16.38 2.19 5.69
CA GLY A 95 17.31 1.47 4.81
C GLY A 95 17.11 1.85 3.34
N ALA A 96 18.19 1.89 2.55
CA ALA A 96 18.15 2.28 1.14
C ALA A 96 17.30 1.34 0.27
N ASP A 97 17.07 0.10 0.72
CA ASP A 97 16.15 -0.87 0.11
C ASP A 97 14.66 -0.50 0.27
N ARG A 98 14.36 0.43 1.18
CA ARG A 98 13.01 0.96 1.43
C ARG A 98 12.76 2.32 0.79
N VAL A 99 13.66 2.81 -0.04
CA VAL A 99 13.47 4.04 -0.81
C VAL A 99 12.83 3.71 -2.15
N TYR A 100 11.75 4.42 -2.46
CA TYR A 100 11.09 4.36 -3.75
C TYR A 100 11.28 5.69 -4.49
N TYR A 101 12.05 5.63 -5.57
CA TYR A 101 12.24 6.75 -6.48
C TYR A 101 11.09 6.77 -7.48
N HIS A 102 10.38 7.88 -7.56
CA HIS A 102 9.15 7.99 -8.33
C HIS A 102 9.14 9.23 -9.21
N GLY A 103 8.22 9.20 -10.17
CA GLY A 103 8.00 10.27 -11.11
C GLY A 103 9.08 10.39 -12.20
N PRO A 104 8.88 11.35 -13.12
CA PRO A 104 9.86 11.67 -14.15
C PRO A 104 11.21 12.04 -13.53
N GLY A 105 12.29 11.53 -14.11
CA GLY A 105 13.65 11.82 -13.66
C GLY A 105 14.19 10.90 -12.57
N ALA A 106 13.43 9.91 -12.11
CA ALA A 106 13.92 8.92 -11.15
C ALA A 106 15.23 8.26 -11.61
N GLU A 107 15.40 7.99 -12.91
CA GLU A 107 16.61 7.37 -13.48
C GLU A 107 17.87 8.26 -13.38
N LEU A 108 17.71 9.57 -13.17
CA LEU A 108 18.83 10.47 -12.90
C LEU A 108 19.37 10.24 -11.47
N LEU A 109 18.51 9.81 -10.54
CA LEU A 109 18.84 9.59 -9.13
C LEU A 109 19.29 8.16 -8.83
N ILE A 110 18.73 7.16 -9.52
CA ILE A 110 18.99 5.74 -9.27
C ILE A 110 19.27 4.97 -10.58
N SER A 111 20.03 3.88 -10.46
CA SER A 111 20.13 2.86 -11.52
C SER A 111 19.19 1.72 -11.22
N ARG A 112 18.35 1.38 -12.18
CA ARG A 112 17.53 0.16 -12.15
C ARG A 112 18.41 -1.08 -12.10
N ASN A 113 17.97 -2.07 -11.33
CA ASN A 113 18.69 -3.34 -11.27
C ASN A 113 18.45 -4.14 -12.56
N ALA A 114 19.31 -5.13 -12.83
CA ALA A 114 19.22 -5.94 -14.05
C ALA A 114 17.87 -6.67 -14.22
N GLN A 115 17.21 -7.08 -13.13
CA GLN A 115 15.93 -7.78 -13.21
C GLN A 115 14.80 -6.85 -13.70
N ASP A 116 14.81 -5.58 -13.31
CA ASP A 116 13.80 -4.60 -13.73
C ASP A 116 13.84 -4.41 -15.26
N TRP A 117 15.04 -4.47 -15.85
CA TRP A 117 15.21 -4.40 -17.30
C TRP A 117 14.77 -5.68 -18.03
N LEU A 118 14.82 -6.84 -17.38
CA LEU A 118 14.53 -8.14 -17.99
C LEU A 118 13.04 -8.52 -17.95
N ARG A 119 12.26 -7.96 -17.01
CA ARG A 119 10.84 -8.33 -16.85
C ARG A 119 9.95 -7.87 -18.01
N GLY A 120 10.33 -6.82 -18.72
CA GLY A 120 9.61 -6.35 -19.90
C GLY A 120 8.24 -5.72 -19.59
N ASP A 121 7.97 -5.40 -18.33
CA ASP A 121 6.70 -4.86 -17.84
C ASP A 121 6.66 -3.31 -17.80
N ASP A 122 7.79 -2.66 -18.07
CA ASP A 122 7.91 -1.20 -18.21
C ASP A 122 8.83 -0.81 -19.40
N PHE A 123 9.22 0.46 -19.49
CA PHE A 123 10.15 1.03 -20.49
C PHE A 123 11.51 0.31 -20.49
N THR A 124 11.63 -0.76 -21.27
CA THR A 124 12.77 -1.69 -21.27
C THR A 124 13.26 -2.07 -22.67
N GLN A 125 12.43 -1.87 -23.70
CA GLN A 125 12.73 -2.28 -25.08
C GLN A 125 12.96 -1.07 -25.98
N PRO A 126 14.08 -0.98 -26.71
CA PRO A 126 14.31 0.12 -27.63
C PRO A 126 13.35 0.03 -28.82
N THR A 127 12.76 1.16 -29.22
CA THR A 127 11.92 1.27 -30.43
C THR A 127 12.73 1.64 -31.67
N ARG A 128 13.95 2.16 -31.48
CA ARG A 128 14.86 2.65 -32.53
C ARG A 128 16.30 2.25 -32.23
N PRO A 129 17.19 2.22 -33.25
CA PRO A 129 18.62 2.07 -33.02
C PRO A 129 19.18 3.17 -32.11
N VAL A 130 20.20 2.83 -31.32
CA VAL A 130 20.89 3.80 -30.46
C VAL A 130 21.54 4.88 -31.32
N ALA A 131 21.24 6.14 -31.01
CA ALA A 131 21.89 7.28 -31.65
C ALA A 131 23.05 7.80 -30.79
N GLU A 132 24.18 8.11 -31.42
CA GLU A 132 25.30 8.79 -30.77
C GLU A 132 25.13 10.30 -30.96
N ILE A 133 25.06 11.04 -29.86
CA ILE A 133 24.78 12.48 -29.83
C ILE A 133 25.76 13.20 -28.89
N GLU A 134 25.81 14.53 -28.98
CA GLU A 134 26.46 15.37 -27.97
C GLU A 134 25.39 16.00 -27.07
N PHE A 135 25.57 15.92 -25.75
CA PHE A 135 24.72 16.58 -24.76
C PHE A 135 25.58 17.22 -23.68
N LEU A 136 25.37 18.51 -23.41
CA LEU A 136 26.22 19.33 -22.51
C LEU A 136 27.74 19.20 -22.84
N GLY A 137 28.09 19.10 -24.12
CA GLY A 137 29.48 18.97 -24.58
C GLY A 137 30.10 17.59 -24.31
N ARG A 138 29.28 16.56 -24.08
CA ARG A 138 29.72 15.20 -23.79
C ARG A 138 29.14 14.19 -24.78
N ASP A 139 29.94 13.18 -25.12
CA ASP A 139 29.51 12.08 -25.97
C ASP A 139 28.48 11.21 -25.23
N CYS A 140 27.27 11.17 -25.76
CA CYS A 140 26.14 10.49 -25.15
C CYS A 140 25.48 9.51 -26.12
N TRP A 141 24.71 8.58 -25.56
CA TRP A 141 23.73 7.79 -26.29
C TRP A 141 22.34 8.38 -26.09
N SER A 142 21.57 8.47 -27.17
CA SER A 142 20.14 8.75 -27.13
C SER A 142 19.37 7.48 -27.44
N VAL A 143 18.43 7.12 -26.57
CA VAL A 143 17.60 5.93 -26.71
C VAL A 143 16.13 6.26 -26.53
N GLU A 144 15.28 5.59 -27.31
CA GLU A 144 13.82 5.65 -27.20
C GLU A 144 13.32 4.27 -26.78
N LEU A 145 12.56 4.21 -25.68
CA LEU A 145 12.05 2.99 -25.08
C LEU A 145 10.54 2.88 -25.27
N ALA A 146 10.08 1.69 -25.65
CA ALA A 146 8.68 1.39 -25.90
C ALA A 146 7.86 1.51 -24.61
N PRO A 147 6.66 2.11 -24.68
CA PRO A 147 5.80 2.20 -23.51
C PRO A 147 5.19 0.84 -23.14
N PRO A 148 4.96 0.57 -21.84
CA PRO A 148 4.09 -0.51 -21.43
C PRO A 148 2.62 -0.22 -21.82
N PRO A 149 1.72 -1.22 -21.83
CA PRO A 149 0.34 -1.09 -22.34
C PRO A 149 -0.52 0.03 -21.73
N HIS A 150 -0.18 0.48 -20.52
CA HIS A 150 -0.93 1.50 -19.78
C HIS A 150 -0.32 2.91 -19.89
N LYS A 151 0.81 3.08 -20.59
CA LYS A 151 1.44 4.39 -20.82
C LYS A 151 1.31 4.77 -22.30
N PRO A 152 0.93 6.01 -22.62
CA PRO A 152 0.54 6.38 -23.98
C PRO A 152 1.72 6.62 -24.95
N ALA A 153 2.88 7.06 -24.46
CA ALA A 153 3.99 7.52 -25.30
C ALA A 153 5.33 6.87 -24.91
N PRO A 154 6.26 6.69 -25.87
CA PRO A 154 7.63 6.26 -25.60
C PRO A 154 8.38 7.18 -24.63
N LEU A 155 9.38 6.60 -23.97
CA LEU A 155 10.32 7.32 -23.10
C LEU A 155 11.64 7.56 -23.83
N GLN A 156 12.10 8.81 -23.88
CA GLN A 156 13.45 9.15 -24.33
C GLN A 156 14.41 9.26 -23.15
N MET A 157 15.61 8.74 -23.32
CA MET A 157 16.71 8.88 -22.37
C MET A 157 18.00 9.28 -23.07
N ILE A 158 18.77 10.13 -22.40
CA ILE A 158 20.16 10.45 -22.78
C ILE A 158 21.09 9.88 -21.71
N VAL A 159 22.10 9.13 -22.14
CA VAL A 159 23.06 8.43 -21.27
C VAL A 159 24.48 8.86 -21.59
N ASP A 160 25.23 9.33 -20.60
CA ASP A 160 26.64 9.69 -20.77
C ASP A 160 27.49 8.44 -21.01
N ARG A 161 28.27 8.42 -22.10
CA ARG A 161 29.06 7.24 -22.48
C ARG A 161 30.22 6.96 -21.52
N GLN A 162 30.75 8.00 -20.89
CA GLN A 162 31.94 7.89 -20.04
C GLN A 162 31.59 7.40 -18.64
N SER A 163 30.56 7.98 -18.02
CA SER A 163 30.12 7.63 -16.67
C SER A 163 29.08 6.53 -16.67
N GLY A 164 28.18 6.45 -17.66
CA GLY A 164 26.99 5.60 -17.62
C GLY A 164 25.78 6.26 -16.93
N ALA A 165 25.89 7.53 -16.52
CA ALA A 165 24.78 8.26 -15.91
C ALA A 165 23.70 8.63 -16.93
N VAL A 166 22.44 8.52 -16.51
CA VAL A 166 21.32 9.11 -17.25
C VAL A 166 21.34 10.61 -17.02
N LEU A 167 21.42 11.38 -18.10
CA LEU A 167 21.49 12.85 -18.06
C LEU A 167 20.15 13.52 -18.36
N GLN A 168 19.25 12.80 -19.04
CA GLN A 168 17.91 13.28 -19.36
C GLN A 168 16.96 12.09 -19.44
N GLN A 169 15.73 12.29 -18.97
CA GLN A 169 14.60 11.41 -19.17
C GLN A 169 13.38 12.26 -19.56
N GLY A 170 12.64 11.89 -20.60
CA GLY A 170 11.48 12.66 -21.01
C GLY A 170 10.57 11.98 -22.03
N SER A 171 9.57 12.72 -22.48
CA SER A 171 8.68 12.36 -23.58
C SER A 171 8.56 13.53 -24.55
N GLU A 172 9.04 13.36 -25.78
CA GLU A 172 8.88 14.36 -26.85
C GLU A 172 7.40 14.64 -27.16
N GLU A 173 6.54 13.61 -27.10
CA GLU A 173 5.10 13.71 -27.38
C GLU A 173 4.38 14.63 -26.40
N PHE A 174 4.83 14.66 -25.14
CA PHE A 174 4.28 15.52 -24.10
C PHE A 174 5.07 16.83 -23.91
N ASP A 175 6.19 17.04 -24.63
CA ASP A 175 7.13 18.15 -24.42
C ASP A 175 7.51 18.30 -22.93
N VAL A 176 7.80 17.18 -22.27
CA VAL A 176 8.23 17.13 -20.86
C VAL A 176 9.55 16.38 -20.77
N SER A 177 10.52 16.95 -20.07
CA SER A 177 11.77 16.29 -19.73
C SER A 177 12.23 16.64 -18.32
N VAL A 178 13.02 15.76 -17.72
CA VAL A 178 13.85 16.05 -16.55
C VAL A 178 15.29 15.84 -16.97
N GLU A 179 16.10 16.88 -16.86
CA GLU A 179 17.42 16.92 -17.47
C GLU A 179 18.44 17.69 -16.63
N PHE A 180 19.71 17.28 -16.71
CA PHE A 180 20.80 18.11 -16.25
C PHE A 180 20.91 19.36 -17.13
N THR A 181 21.03 20.52 -16.49
CA THR A 181 21.30 21.82 -17.14
C THR A 181 22.74 22.28 -16.95
N SER A 182 23.44 21.67 -15.99
CA SER A 182 24.88 21.76 -15.77
C SER A 182 25.35 20.41 -15.24
N LEU A 183 26.58 20.02 -15.56
CA LEU A 183 27.08 18.68 -15.28
C LEU A 183 28.61 18.68 -15.17
N ASP A 184 29.11 18.10 -14.10
CA ASP A 184 30.51 17.75 -13.90
C ASP A 184 30.62 16.25 -13.64
N VAL A 185 31.64 15.62 -14.22
CA VAL A 185 31.84 14.16 -14.18
C VAL A 185 33.28 13.83 -13.80
N GLY A 186 33.47 12.88 -12.88
CA GLY A 186 34.78 12.33 -12.54
C GLY A 186 35.61 13.16 -11.55
N GLY A 187 35.00 14.15 -10.88
CA GLY A 187 35.62 14.87 -9.77
C GLY A 187 35.77 13.99 -8.52
N GLN A 188 36.69 14.36 -7.61
CA GLN A 188 36.72 13.76 -6.28
C GLN A 188 35.55 14.31 -5.45
N VAL A 189 34.77 13.41 -4.86
CA VAL A 189 33.63 13.74 -4.00
C VAL A 189 33.94 13.25 -2.60
N ASP A 190 33.69 14.10 -1.59
CA ASP A 190 33.88 13.75 -0.18
C ASP A 190 32.76 12.81 0.27
N ASP A 191 33.12 11.70 0.92
CA ASP A 191 32.17 10.71 1.43
C ASP A 191 31.16 11.33 2.42
N SER A 192 31.55 12.40 3.13
CA SER A 192 30.67 13.12 4.07
C SER A 192 29.50 13.84 3.38
N LEU A 193 29.53 14.03 2.05
CA LEU A 193 28.39 14.58 1.32
C LEU A 193 27.19 13.63 1.30
N PHE A 194 27.44 12.33 1.41
CA PHE A 194 26.44 11.28 1.29
C PHE A 194 25.97 10.72 2.62
N THR A 195 26.45 11.26 3.74
CA THR A 195 26.07 10.82 5.08
C THR A 195 25.43 11.96 5.87
N TRP A 196 24.61 11.61 6.86
CA TRP A 196 24.09 12.53 7.85
C TRP A 196 24.51 12.08 9.24
N ASP A 197 25.26 12.93 9.94
CA ASP A 197 25.79 12.68 11.29
C ASP A 197 24.97 13.39 12.39
N GLY A 198 24.01 14.23 11.99
CA GLY A 198 23.09 14.91 12.90
C GLY A 198 21.99 13.99 13.46
N ALA A 199 21.12 14.58 14.29
CA ALA A 199 19.95 13.88 14.80
C ALA A 199 19.02 13.46 13.66
N ALA A 200 18.46 12.26 13.75
CA ALA A 200 17.48 11.73 12.81
C ALA A 200 16.49 10.82 13.55
N VAL A 201 15.29 10.66 13.01
CA VAL A 201 14.23 9.81 13.58
C VAL A 201 13.88 8.72 12.57
N SER A 202 13.57 7.51 13.04
CA SER A 202 13.13 6.46 12.11
C SER A 202 11.80 6.87 11.45
N LEU A 203 11.66 6.63 10.14
CA LEU A 203 10.40 6.91 9.44
C LEU A 203 9.21 6.15 10.06
N ASP A 204 9.46 4.95 10.57
CA ASP A 204 8.42 4.14 11.22
C ASP A 204 8.00 4.73 12.58
N GLU A 205 8.96 5.29 13.33
CA GLU A 205 8.69 5.98 14.61
C GLU A 205 7.88 7.25 14.37
N ARG A 206 8.25 8.05 13.36
CA ARG A 206 7.51 9.26 12.96
C ARG A 206 6.07 8.90 12.63
N ARG A 207 5.86 7.93 11.74
CA ARG A 207 4.51 7.47 11.35
C ARG A 207 3.71 6.93 12.52
N ALA A 208 4.33 6.22 13.46
CA ALA A 208 3.63 5.73 14.64
C ALA A 208 3.21 6.87 15.60
N VAL A 209 3.96 7.97 15.65
CA VAL A 209 3.57 9.18 16.38
C VAL A 209 2.40 9.85 15.66
N ASP A 210 2.51 10.07 14.35
CA ASP A 210 1.49 10.77 13.56
C ASP A 210 0.17 9.99 13.55
N ALA A 211 0.20 8.68 13.33
CA ALA A 211 -1.00 7.83 13.36
C ALA A 211 -1.69 7.84 14.73
N ARG A 212 -0.93 7.95 15.84
CA ARG A 212 -1.51 8.09 17.18
C ARG A 212 -2.17 9.46 17.36
N ALA A 213 -1.53 10.52 16.87
CA ALA A 213 -2.08 11.88 16.94
C ALA A 213 -3.35 12.01 16.09
N GLU A 214 -3.33 11.54 14.84
CA GLU A 214 -4.49 11.51 13.95
C GLU A 214 -5.64 10.71 14.54
N ARG A 215 -5.35 9.53 15.11
CA ARG A 215 -6.36 8.71 15.77
C ARG A 215 -6.98 9.43 16.96
N ALA A 216 -6.17 10.06 17.81
CA ALA A 216 -6.67 10.82 18.95
C ALA A 216 -7.57 11.99 18.50
N ALA A 217 -7.12 12.76 17.49
CA ALA A 217 -7.90 13.85 16.92
C ALA A 217 -9.21 13.37 16.27
N TYR A 218 -9.18 12.23 15.59
CA TYR A 218 -10.37 11.61 15.03
C TYR A 218 -11.34 11.18 16.14
N GLU A 219 -10.86 10.50 17.18
CA GLU A 219 -11.67 10.04 18.31
C GLU A 219 -12.32 11.22 19.06
N GLU A 220 -11.58 12.30 19.29
CA GLU A 220 -12.11 13.55 19.87
C GLU A 220 -13.19 14.17 18.98
N ALA A 221 -12.92 14.34 17.67
CA ALA A 221 -13.89 14.88 16.73
C ALA A 221 -15.14 13.99 16.59
N GLN A 222 -15.01 12.67 16.70
CA GLN A 222 -16.16 11.76 16.74
C GLN A 222 -16.95 11.89 18.03
N ALA A 223 -16.27 12.02 19.18
CA ALA A 223 -16.95 12.22 20.46
C ALA A 223 -17.79 13.50 20.44
N ASP A 224 -17.25 14.61 19.92
CA ASP A 224 -17.96 15.88 19.77
C ASP A 224 -19.18 15.76 18.83
N ARG A 225 -19.00 15.11 17.67
CA ARG A 225 -20.09 14.86 16.72
C ARG A 225 -21.20 14.01 17.33
N LEU A 226 -20.85 12.96 18.06
CA LEU A 226 -21.81 12.09 18.74
C LEU A 226 -22.52 12.83 19.87
N ALA A 227 -21.83 13.67 20.64
CA ALA A 227 -22.44 14.49 21.68
C ALA A 227 -23.43 15.51 21.11
N TRP A 228 -23.06 16.17 19.99
CA TRP A 228 -23.97 17.04 19.25
C TRP A 228 -25.20 16.28 18.76
N LEU A 229 -25.00 15.11 18.13
CA LEU A 229 -26.08 14.29 17.59
C LEU A 229 -27.02 13.80 18.70
N GLU A 230 -26.47 13.40 19.84
CA GLU A 230 -27.25 12.99 21.02
C GLU A 230 -28.08 14.15 21.58
N SER A 231 -27.52 15.38 21.60
CA SER A 231 -28.25 16.58 22.00
C SER A 231 -29.39 16.95 21.04
N ASP A 232 -29.21 16.73 19.73
CA ASP A 232 -30.21 17.07 18.70
C ASP A 232 -31.32 16.00 18.63
N LEU A 233 -30.95 14.72 18.58
CA LEU A 233 -31.90 13.61 18.49
C LEU A 233 -32.54 13.24 19.84
N GLY A 234 -31.94 13.65 20.97
CA GLY A 234 -32.36 13.27 22.31
C GLY A 234 -32.12 11.79 22.66
N ALA A 235 -31.39 11.05 21.82
CA ALA A 235 -31.06 9.64 22.03
C ALA A 235 -29.72 9.28 21.38
N ARG A 236 -28.93 8.47 22.09
CA ARG A 236 -27.63 7.94 21.60
C ARG A 236 -27.75 6.62 20.83
N SER A 237 -28.86 5.91 21.01
CA SER A 237 -29.10 4.60 20.43
C SER A 237 -30.55 4.49 19.98
N LEU A 238 -30.76 3.90 18.81
CA LEU A 238 -32.09 3.58 18.30
C LEU A 238 -32.31 2.07 18.41
N ASN A 239 -33.40 1.66 19.05
CA ASN A 239 -33.81 0.27 19.12
C ASN A 239 -35.00 0.07 18.18
N ILE A 240 -34.76 -0.59 17.05
CA ILE A 240 -35.79 -0.87 16.05
C ILE A 240 -35.92 -2.39 15.91
N ARG A 241 -37.14 -2.91 16.01
CA ARG A 241 -37.43 -4.32 15.72
C ARG A 241 -37.69 -4.47 14.23
N VAL A 242 -36.82 -5.19 13.54
CA VAL A 242 -36.94 -5.47 12.10
C VAL A 242 -37.12 -6.98 11.93
N PRO A 243 -38.17 -7.46 11.23
CA PRO A 243 -38.29 -8.87 10.91
C PRO A 243 -37.17 -9.27 9.94
N VAL A 244 -36.44 -10.33 10.27
CA VAL A 244 -35.37 -10.89 9.44
C VAL A 244 -35.74 -12.32 9.07
N GLU A 245 -35.86 -12.58 7.78
CA GLU A 245 -36.00 -13.95 7.27
C GLU A 245 -34.62 -14.58 7.17
N LEU A 246 -34.47 -15.80 7.70
CA LEU A 246 -33.26 -16.61 7.64
C LEU A 246 -33.52 -17.84 6.80
N ALA A 247 -32.72 -18.04 5.76
CA ALA A 247 -32.77 -19.23 4.90
C ALA A 247 -31.56 -20.11 5.19
N ILE A 248 -31.75 -21.43 5.13
CA ILE A 248 -30.64 -22.38 5.07
C ILE A 248 -30.00 -22.25 3.68
N THR A 249 -28.73 -21.88 3.63
CA THR A 249 -28.00 -21.67 2.36
C THR A 249 -27.07 -22.82 2.03
N ASP A 250 -26.50 -23.45 3.06
CA ASP A 250 -25.48 -24.48 2.90
C ASP A 250 -25.69 -25.59 3.94
N VAL A 251 -25.44 -26.84 3.55
CA VAL A 251 -25.39 -27.99 4.46
C VAL A 251 -23.93 -28.41 4.55
N TYR A 252 -23.32 -28.27 5.73
CA TYR A 252 -21.92 -28.62 5.95
C TYR A 252 -21.76 -30.09 6.35
N GLU A 253 -22.63 -30.56 7.24
CA GLU A 253 -22.65 -31.96 7.70
C GLU A 253 -24.09 -32.45 7.76
N LEU A 254 -24.31 -33.71 7.39
CA LEU A 254 -25.58 -34.40 7.48
C LEU A 254 -25.33 -35.90 7.68
N ASP A 255 -25.87 -36.46 8.76
CA ASP A 255 -25.97 -37.90 8.99
C ASP A 255 -27.45 -38.29 8.90
N GLU A 256 -27.81 -38.99 7.82
CA GLU A 256 -29.19 -39.45 7.61
C GLU A 256 -29.59 -40.59 8.55
N GLY A 257 -28.62 -41.30 9.14
CA GLY A 257 -28.83 -42.45 10.01
C GLY A 257 -29.29 -42.05 11.42
N ASP A 258 -28.70 -41.00 11.97
CA ASP A 258 -29.08 -40.48 13.29
C ASP A 258 -29.80 -39.11 13.23
N GLY A 259 -29.88 -38.51 12.05
CA GLY A 259 -30.52 -37.23 11.81
C GLY A 259 -29.69 -36.02 12.26
N SER A 260 -28.42 -36.17 12.63
CA SER A 260 -27.58 -35.02 12.96
C SER A 260 -27.26 -34.17 11.72
N TYR A 261 -27.11 -32.86 11.92
CA TYR A 261 -26.65 -31.97 10.86
C TYR A 261 -25.98 -30.72 11.40
N PHE A 262 -25.27 -30.06 10.50
CA PHE A 262 -24.71 -28.72 10.65
C PHE A 262 -24.99 -27.94 9.36
N VAL A 263 -25.76 -26.86 9.47
CA VAL A 263 -26.15 -26.02 8.33
C VAL A 263 -25.80 -24.55 8.54
N ARG A 264 -25.51 -23.85 7.45
CA ARG A 264 -25.42 -22.38 7.44
C ARG A 264 -26.79 -21.78 7.22
N ILE A 265 -27.09 -20.73 7.98
CA ILE A 265 -28.27 -19.90 7.81
C ILE A 265 -27.85 -18.46 7.48
N ARG A 266 -28.52 -17.81 6.55
CA ARG A 266 -28.26 -16.40 6.17
C ARG A 266 -29.55 -15.64 5.93
N SER A 267 -29.52 -14.32 6.16
CA SER A 267 -30.57 -13.45 5.65
C SER A 267 -30.42 -13.22 4.15
N GLY A 268 -31.55 -13.18 3.44
CA GLY A 268 -31.60 -12.75 2.03
C GLY A 268 -31.52 -11.23 1.84
N SER A 269 -31.63 -10.46 2.92
CA SER A 269 -31.42 -9.00 2.90
C SER A 269 -29.94 -8.68 3.03
N GLY A 270 -29.47 -7.61 2.35
CA GLY A 270 -28.04 -7.24 2.28
C GLY A 270 -27.37 -6.86 3.62
N ALA A 271 -28.05 -6.97 4.76
CA ALA A 271 -27.42 -6.91 6.06
C ALA A 271 -26.73 -8.26 6.33
N HIS A 272 -25.46 -8.23 6.74
CA HIS A 272 -24.62 -9.41 7.02
C HIS A 272 -25.10 -10.20 8.26
N ILE A 273 -26.35 -10.67 8.26
CA ILE A 273 -26.89 -11.56 9.28
C ILE A 273 -26.71 -12.97 8.75
N GLU A 274 -25.88 -13.74 9.45
CA GLU A 274 -25.64 -15.13 9.13
C GLU A 274 -25.36 -15.92 10.38
N GLY A 275 -25.33 -17.23 10.27
CA GLY A 275 -25.08 -18.07 11.41
C GLY A 275 -25.14 -19.53 11.03
N CYS A 276 -25.27 -20.34 12.06
CA CYS A 276 -25.17 -21.77 11.97
C CYS A 276 -26.21 -22.41 12.87
N LEU A 277 -26.81 -23.50 12.39
CA LEU A 277 -27.75 -24.32 13.13
C LEU A 277 -27.21 -25.74 13.16
N TRP A 278 -27.11 -26.30 14.36
CA TRP A 278 -26.68 -27.65 14.59
C TRP A 278 -27.79 -28.47 15.24
N ARG A 279 -27.83 -29.75 14.90
CA ARG A 279 -28.69 -30.74 15.52
C ARG A 279 -27.92 -32.03 15.74
N ARG A 280 -28.12 -32.68 16.88
CA ARG A 280 -27.66 -34.05 17.16
C ARG A 280 -28.68 -34.81 18.02
N PRO A 281 -28.70 -36.15 18.04
CA PRO A 281 -29.49 -36.90 19.01
C PRO A 281 -29.20 -36.45 20.44
N HIS A 282 -30.23 -36.41 21.29
CA HIS A 282 -30.08 -35.95 22.67
C HIS A 282 -29.05 -36.80 23.43
N GLN A 283 -28.09 -36.14 24.07
CA GLN A 283 -27.09 -36.79 24.91
C GLN A 283 -27.04 -36.13 26.29
N PRO A 284 -26.85 -36.92 27.37
CA PRO A 284 -26.69 -36.35 28.70
C PRO A 284 -25.40 -35.54 28.80
N GLY A 285 -25.52 -34.29 29.26
CA GLY A 285 -24.39 -33.37 29.45
C GLY A 285 -24.44 -32.17 28.51
N ARG A 286 -23.54 -31.20 28.73
CA ARG A 286 -23.47 -30.01 27.88
C ARG A 286 -22.79 -30.33 26.55
N TRP A 287 -23.39 -29.84 25.48
CA TRP A 287 -22.78 -29.82 24.15
C TRP A 287 -21.82 -28.65 24.06
N ARG A 288 -20.57 -28.94 23.75
CA ARG A 288 -19.54 -27.93 23.50
C ARG A 288 -19.31 -27.78 22.00
N ILE A 289 -19.43 -26.56 21.50
CA ILE A 289 -19.10 -26.17 20.14
C ILE A 289 -17.90 -25.22 20.22
N ASP A 290 -16.73 -25.70 19.81
CA ASP A 290 -15.43 -25.04 20.03
C ASP A 290 -15.02 -24.10 18.87
N SER A 291 -15.90 -23.85 17.91
CA SER A 291 -15.55 -23.25 16.61
C SER A 291 -16.06 -21.83 16.38
N THR A 292 -16.54 -21.12 17.42
CA THR A 292 -17.11 -19.78 17.25
C THR A 292 -16.62 -18.80 18.33
N ASP A 293 -16.15 -17.61 17.93
CA ASP A 293 -15.84 -16.49 18.86
C ASP A 293 -17.10 -15.82 19.46
N HIS A 294 -18.25 -16.46 19.26
CA HIS A 294 -19.56 -15.91 19.50
C HIS A 294 -20.39 -16.77 20.45
N THR A 295 -21.43 -16.17 21.00
CA THR A 295 -22.35 -16.87 21.89
C THR A 295 -23.20 -17.88 21.11
N VAL A 296 -23.10 -19.14 21.50
CA VAL A 296 -23.91 -20.24 20.99
C VAL A 296 -25.03 -20.53 21.98
N HIS A 297 -26.26 -20.61 21.49
CA HIS A 297 -27.45 -20.92 22.28
C HIS A 297 -27.85 -22.37 22.04
N HIS A 298 -28.07 -23.10 23.12
CA HIS A 298 -28.37 -24.52 23.11
C HIS A 298 -29.75 -24.79 23.72
N TRP A 299 -30.42 -25.84 23.25
CA TRP A 299 -31.63 -26.38 23.86
C TRP A 299 -31.86 -27.83 23.45
N SER A 300 -32.76 -28.53 24.12
CA SER A 300 -33.20 -29.87 23.74
C SER A 300 -34.70 -29.90 23.46
N ALA A 301 -35.09 -30.53 22.35
CA ALA A 301 -36.48 -30.70 21.90
C ALA A 301 -36.59 -31.88 20.92
N ALA A 302 -37.73 -32.57 20.87
CA ALA A 302 -37.99 -33.69 19.96
C ALA A 302 -36.97 -34.83 19.99
N GLY A 303 -36.33 -35.07 21.15
CA GLY A 303 -35.29 -36.09 21.28
C GLY A 303 -33.93 -35.69 20.70
N PHE A 304 -33.73 -34.42 20.33
CA PHE A 304 -32.49 -33.87 19.81
C PHE A 304 -31.96 -32.76 20.71
N ASP A 305 -30.63 -32.60 20.72
CA ASP A 305 -29.96 -31.38 21.15
C ASP A 305 -29.78 -30.48 19.93
N TRP A 306 -30.02 -29.19 20.15
CA TRP A 306 -29.94 -28.14 19.15
C TRP A 306 -28.98 -27.08 19.63
N ALA A 307 -28.27 -26.48 18.68
CA ALA A 307 -27.47 -25.30 18.93
C ALA A 307 -27.63 -24.31 17.79
N VAL A 308 -27.63 -23.03 18.10
CA VAL A 308 -27.64 -21.95 17.12
C VAL A 308 -26.66 -20.87 17.52
N TRP A 309 -26.03 -20.28 16.52
CA TRP A 309 -25.33 -19.03 16.66
C TRP A 309 -25.70 -18.12 15.49
N LEU A 310 -25.87 -16.82 15.76
CA LEU A 310 -26.11 -15.78 14.77
C LEU A 310 -25.07 -14.65 14.93
N TYR A 311 -24.50 -14.24 13.80
CA TYR A 311 -23.70 -13.05 13.60
C TYR A 311 -24.61 -11.87 13.24
N GLY A 312 -24.29 -10.68 13.76
CA GLY A 312 -25.01 -9.45 13.45
C GLY A 312 -26.36 -9.28 14.17
N LEU A 313 -26.75 -10.23 15.03
CA LEU A 313 -27.96 -10.14 15.86
C LEU A 313 -27.66 -10.60 17.30
N ASP A 314 -28.27 -9.92 18.27
CA ASP A 314 -28.35 -10.40 19.65
C ASP A 314 -29.53 -11.36 19.80
N VAL A 315 -29.26 -12.61 20.15
CA VAL A 315 -30.29 -13.64 20.37
C VAL A 315 -30.71 -13.60 21.84
N ASN A 316 -31.58 -12.65 22.15
CA ASN A 316 -32.21 -12.58 23.47
C ASN A 316 -33.24 -13.71 23.65
N GLY A 317 -33.79 -13.81 24.87
CA GLY A 317 -34.75 -14.88 25.22
C GLY A 317 -35.99 -14.92 24.31
N ASP A 318 -36.55 -13.76 23.94
CA ASP A 318 -37.74 -13.69 23.08
C ASP A 318 -37.45 -14.22 21.67
N VAL A 319 -36.29 -13.85 21.10
CA VAL A 319 -35.86 -14.33 19.77
C VAL A 319 -35.58 -15.83 19.82
N LEU A 320 -34.94 -16.32 20.88
CA LEU A 320 -34.66 -17.75 21.05
C LEU A 320 -35.95 -18.57 21.15
N VAL A 321 -36.95 -18.08 21.91
CA VAL A 321 -38.26 -18.73 22.00
C VAL A 321 -38.96 -18.76 20.64
N GLN A 322 -38.96 -17.65 19.89
CA GLN A 322 -39.54 -17.63 18.53
C GLN A 322 -38.87 -18.63 17.58
N LEU A 323 -37.54 -18.74 17.64
CA LEU A 323 -36.80 -19.70 16.84
C LEU A 323 -37.16 -21.15 17.24
N GLN A 324 -37.24 -21.43 18.54
CA GLN A 324 -37.63 -22.74 19.07
C GLN A 324 -39.06 -23.12 18.65
N GLU A 325 -40.01 -22.18 18.71
CA GLU A 325 -41.40 -22.39 18.27
C GLU A 325 -41.50 -22.65 16.77
N GLN A 326 -40.70 -21.98 15.94
CA GLN A 326 -40.67 -22.23 14.49
C GLN A 326 -40.06 -23.59 14.14
N LEU A 327 -39.00 -24.00 14.83
CA LEU A 327 -38.35 -25.28 14.60
C LEU A 327 -39.16 -26.46 15.19
N HIS A 328 -39.89 -26.23 16.29
CA HIS A 328 -40.62 -27.25 17.05
C HIS A 328 -42.02 -26.78 17.46
N PRO A 329 -42.96 -26.57 16.52
CA PRO A 329 -44.26 -25.94 16.83
C PRO A 329 -45.17 -26.74 17.78
N SER A 330 -44.88 -28.02 17.99
CA SER A 330 -45.69 -28.93 18.81
C SER A 330 -45.02 -29.35 20.12
N GLU A 331 -43.80 -28.88 20.40
CA GLU A 331 -43.00 -29.36 21.53
C GLU A 331 -42.25 -28.22 22.23
N SER A 332 -42.19 -28.29 23.56
CA SER A 332 -41.46 -27.28 24.35
C SER A 332 -39.97 -27.58 24.38
N ALA A 333 -39.15 -26.55 24.11
CA ALA A 333 -37.72 -26.60 24.34
C ALA A 333 -37.42 -26.68 25.84
N THR A 334 -36.41 -27.47 26.20
CA THR A 334 -35.95 -27.65 27.59
C THR A 334 -34.44 -27.50 27.68
N GLY A 335 -33.94 -27.29 28.91
CA GLY A 335 -32.50 -27.31 29.18
C GLY A 335 -31.70 -26.22 28.46
N SER A 336 -32.29 -25.06 28.18
CA SER A 336 -31.61 -24.00 27.43
C SER A 336 -30.43 -23.38 28.19
N TYR A 337 -29.32 -23.17 27.49
CA TYR A 337 -28.14 -22.46 28.02
C TYR A 337 -27.35 -21.82 26.88
N SER A 338 -26.43 -20.93 27.24
CA SER A 338 -25.49 -20.32 26.28
C SER A 338 -24.06 -20.66 26.64
N SER A 339 -23.21 -20.81 25.62
CA SER A 339 -21.76 -20.97 25.75
C SER A 339 -21.04 -19.94 24.88
N ARG A 340 -19.83 -19.57 25.29
CA ARG A 340 -18.87 -18.82 24.49
C ARG A 340 -17.60 -19.65 24.39
#